data_AF-A0A7X4BWK0-F1
#
_entry.id   AF-A0A7X4BWK0-F1
#
_cell.length_a   1.000
_cell.length_b   1.000
_cell.length_c   1.000
_cell.angle_alpha   90.00
_cell.angle_beta   90.00
_cell.angle_gamma   90.00
#
_symmetry.space_group_name_H-M   'P 1'
#
loop_
_entity.id
_entity.type
_entity.pdbx_description
1 polymer ?
#
loop_
_entity_poly.entity_id
_entity_poly.type
_entity_poly.pdbx_seq_one_letter_code
_entity_poly.pdbx_strand_id
1 'polypeptide(L)' 'MSQSDLARKAGLTSGYVSQVISGKRTPSPAVRQRIQDALGVDEFDELFELEVPHGA' A
#
# COMPACT_ATOMS: atom_id res chain seq x y z
N MET A 1 -3.96 5.75 -12.87
CA MET A 1 -3.77 4.28 -12.78
C MET A 1 -5.00 3.67 -12.10
N SER A 2 -5.54 2.54 -12.54
CA SER A 2 -6.65 1.86 -11.85
C SER A 2 -6.14 0.94 -10.71
N GLN A 3 -7.01 0.54 -9.77
CA GLN A 3 -6.65 -0.42 -8.71
C GLN A 3 -6.20 -1.77 -9.27
N SER A 4 -6.81 -2.22 -10.37
CA SER A 4 -6.43 -3.45 -11.06
C SER A 4 -5.06 -3.34 -11.74
N ASP A 5 -4.72 -2.16 -12.27
CA ASP A 5 -3.38 -1.92 -12.84
C ASP A 5 -2.31 -1.89 -11.74
N LEU A 6 -2.60 -1.27 -10.60
CA LEU A 6 -1.71 -1.29 -9.43
C LEU A 6 -1.49 -2.72 -8.95
N ALA A 7 -2.56 -3.50 -8.78
CA ALA A 7 -2.49 -4.88 -8.36
C ALA A 7 -1.57 -5.69 -9.30
N ARG A 8 -1.77 -5.56 -10.61
CA ARG A 8 -0.93 -6.23 -11.62
C ARG A 8 0.54 -5.80 -11.51
N LYS A 9 0.82 -4.50 -11.43
CA LYS A 9 2.20 -3.98 -11.33
C LYS A 9 2.92 -4.39 -10.03
N ALA A 10 2.21 -4.37 -8.90
CA ALA A 10 2.77 -4.69 -7.59
C ALA A 10 2.82 -6.21 -7.29
N GLY A 11 2.32 -7.06 -8.20
CA GLY A 11 2.23 -8.51 -7.99
C GLY A 11 1.24 -8.88 -6.87
N LEU A 12 0.13 -8.13 -6.77
CA LEU A 12 -0.93 -8.28 -5.76
C LEU A 12 -2.26 -8.64 -6.43
N THR A 13 -3.24 -9.06 -5.63
CA THR A 13 -4.61 -9.25 -6.13
C THR A 13 -5.40 -7.95 -6.00
N SER A 14 -6.34 -7.71 -6.92
CA SER A 14 -7.22 -6.52 -6.85
C SER A 14 -8.02 -6.46 -5.53
N GLY A 15 -8.43 -7.63 -5.01
CA GLY A 15 -9.12 -7.71 -3.72
C GLY A 15 -8.21 -7.26 -2.56
N TYR A 16 -6.95 -7.68 -2.54
CA TYR A 16 -6.00 -7.24 -1.52
C TYR A 16 -5.73 -5.73 -1.61
N VAL A 17 -5.51 -5.19 -2.81
CA VAL A 17 -5.33 -3.74 -3.02
C VAL A 17 -6.54 -2.94 -2.53
N SER A 18 -7.77 -3.41 -2.81
CA SER A 18 -8.99 -2.78 -2.30
C SER A 18 -9.06 -2.77 -0.76
N GLN A 19 -8.64 -3.85 -0.10
CA GLN A 19 -8.59 -3.92 1.37
C GLN A 19 -7.53 -2.97 1.96
N VAL A 20 -6.38 -2.83 1.30
CA VAL A 20 -5.33 -1.89 1.72
C VAL A 20 -5.81 -0.44 1.59
N ILE A 21 -6.37 -0.07 0.43
CA ILE A 21 -6.87 1.29 0.18
C ILE A 21 -8.02 1.66 1.13
N SER A 22 -8.88 0.70 1.48
CA SER A 22 -9.97 0.92 2.43
C SER A 22 -9.54 0.87 3.90
N GLY A 23 -8.24 0.76 4.20
CA GLY A 23 -7.71 0.71 5.57
C GLY A 23 -8.02 -0.60 6.32
N LYS A 24 -8.69 -1.57 5.68
CA LYS A 24 -9.03 -2.87 6.31
C LYS A 24 -7.81 -3.75 6.54
N ARG A 25 -6.73 -3.51 5.81
CA ARG A 25 -5.48 -4.27 5.91
C ARG A 25 -4.29 -3.33 5.87
N THR A 26 -3.43 -3.47 6.86
CA THR A 26 -2.11 -2.84 6.87
C THR A 26 -1.13 -3.72 6.10
N PRO A 27 -0.54 -3.26 4.98
CA PRO A 27 0.45 -4.03 4.24
C PRO A 27 1.75 -4.19 5.03
N SER A 28 2.46 -5.31 4.80
CA SER A 28 3.80 -5.53 5.36
C SER A 28 4.84 -4.64 4.69
N PRO A 29 6.02 -4.42 5.28
CA PRO A 29 7.07 -3.58 4.68
C PRO A 29 7.43 -3.99 3.24
N ALA A 30 7.57 -5.29 2.99
CA ALA A 30 7.87 -5.80 1.64
C ALA A 30 6.74 -5.52 0.63
N VAL A 31 5.48 -5.49 1.07
CA VAL A 31 4.34 -5.16 0.21
C VAL A 31 4.26 -3.66 -0.04
N ARG A 32 4.60 -2.83 0.96
CA ARG A 32 4.69 -1.37 0.80
C ARG A 32 5.72 -0.99 -0.26
N GLN A 33 6.90 -1.62 -0.25
CA GLN A 33 7.92 -1.42 -1.27
C GLN A 33 7.40 -1.74 -2.68
N ARG A 34 6.70 -2.87 -2.86
CA ARG A 34 6.12 -3.20 -4.18
C ARG A 34 5.08 -2.19 -4.65
N ILE A 35 4.30 -1.62 -3.73
CA ILE A 35 3.31 -0.60 -4.04
C ILE A 35 4.01 0.71 -4.44
N GLN A 36 5.06 1.11 -3.71
CA GLN A 36 5.93 2.25 -4.03
C GLN A 36 6.56 2.10 -5.42
N ASP A 37 7.23 0.97 -5.68
CA ASP A 37 7.87 0.68 -6.97
C ASP A 37 6.84 0.72 -8.13
N ALA A 38 5.63 0.18 -7.91
CA ALA A 38 4.57 0.17 -8.91
C ALA A 38 3.99 1.56 -9.22
N LEU A 39 4.03 2.45 -8.22
CA LEU A 39 3.57 3.84 -8.29
C LEU A 39 4.67 4.80 -8.76
N GLY A 40 5.95 4.42 -8.64
CA GLY A 40 7.08 5.30 -8.87
C GLY A 40 7.19 6.36 -7.78
N VAL A 41 6.88 6.00 -6.53
CA VAL A 41 6.99 6.87 -5.36
C VAL A 41 8.13 6.38 -4.49
N ASP A 42 9.11 7.23 -4.25
CA ASP A 42 10.33 6.88 -3.51
C ASP A 42 10.21 7.17 -2.01
N GLU A 43 9.38 8.15 -1.62
CA GLU A 43 9.22 8.53 -0.22
C GLU A 43 8.09 7.73 0.46
N PHE A 44 8.37 7.20 1.65
CA PHE A 44 7.39 6.42 2.42
C PHE A 44 6.19 7.26 2.86
N ASP A 45 6.47 8.46 3.34
CA ASP A 45 5.47 9.36 3.91
C ASP A 45 4.50 9.93 2.85
N GLU A 46 4.83 9.81 1.55
CA GLU A 46 3.91 10.16 0.46
C GLU A 46 2.74 9.18 0.30
N LEU A 47 2.90 7.93 0.76
CA LEU A 47 1.90 6.87 0.58
C LEU A 47 1.39 6.25 1.87
N PHE A 48 2.19 6.29 2.93
CA PHE A 48 1.87 5.60 4.18
C PHE A 48 2.08 6.54 5.36
N GLU A 49 1.09 6.59 6.24
CA GLU A 49 1.21 7.28 7.51
C GLU A 49 1.63 6.29 8.60
N LEU A 50 2.56 6.72 9.45
CA LEU A 50 2.90 5.99 10.66
C LEU A 50 1.85 6.30 11.72
N GLU A 51 0.92 5.38 11.95
CA GLU A 51 0.10 5.43 13.16
C GLU A 51 0.99 5.16 14.37
N VAL A 52 1.29 6.22 15.10
CA VAL A 52 1.89 6.11 16.44
C VAL A 52 0.74 5.82 17.40
N PRO A 53 0.67 4.63 18.01
CA PRO A 53 -0.38 4.34 18.98
C PRO A 53 -0.29 5.38 20.10
N HIS A 54 -1.30 6.22 20.21
CA HIS A 54 -1.43 7.13 21.33
C HIS A 54 -1.68 6.26 22.57
N GLY A 55 -0.84 6.46 23.59
CA GLY A 55 -0.73 5.59 24.76
C GLY A 55 -2.06 5.23 25.40
N ALA A 56 -2.11 4.00 25.90
CA ALA A 56 -3.12 3.51 26.83
C ALA A 56 -3.07 4.25 28.17
#